data_AF-A0AAW6F4K7-F1
#
_entry.id   AF-A0AAW6F4K7-F1
#
_cell.length_a   1.000
_cell.length_b   1.000
_cell.length_c   1.000
_cell.angle_alpha   90.00
_cell.angle_beta   90.00
_cell.angle_gamma   90.00
#
_symmetry.space_group_name_H-M   'P 1'
#
loop_
_entity.id
_entity.type
_entity.pdbx_description
1 polymer ?
#
loop_
_entity_poly.entity_id
_entity_poly.type
_entity_poly.pdbx_seq_one_letter_code
_entity_poly.pdbx_strand_id
1 'polypeptide(L)'
;MDYLAIIRKADFVDLFKYGKLNVYSAINFDGNIKAHANDDDLFEKLTKSMNLFEYSFEYMVIHFVSDNGNEYPYPINIEDVRGLYTFDEEAKKEMNVSFDSRIRLHVSPWGEKFKALYNNQLMSQSKRGIDNLWAIFDLSETDRKMCESIITDDVVSEVFDELFSYKRPTGEQSIWTYLLRYERHSFYPKNTKGYFCDYIHVACNWMAKTEMQNDVAIETTLYNLIKESPATDFKPLSQIAINSNLPSRTDEVAKCQFAVAAPLFLLMKDKFGSGFSIDFKTIDYAKTFGFECSVAVYLLGLTLGYDKTYDAYYDFVKLPIFELRTENQEANKLDLVQESNEKEIYSENRNENVAVDLSSEDTINGKDISTTDTNFLTIEQKAPLVQQGQLFVMESVNKKQPIAWLRLKNKNDNDFKPAFNDKEVSTLRSMGYKIAKRFSKEEKSYIISQGYEVS
;
A
#
# COMPACT_ATOMS: atom_id res chain seq x y z
N MET A 1 24.51 -22.44 28.16
CA MET A 1 24.18 -21.00 28.24
C MET A 1 22.87 -20.74 27.51
N ASP A 2 22.08 -19.74 27.92
CA ASP A 2 20.79 -19.42 27.30
C ASP A 2 20.93 -18.37 26.21
N TYR A 3 20.19 -18.56 25.11
CA TYR A 3 20.23 -17.71 23.94
C TYR A 3 18.83 -17.36 23.42
N LEU A 4 18.73 -16.17 22.83
CA LEU A 4 17.57 -15.74 22.03
C LEU A 4 17.99 -15.52 20.58
N ALA A 5 17.12 -15.91 19.66
CA ALA A 5 17.24 -15.58 18.24
C ALA A 5 15.86 -15.29 17.65
N ILE A 6 15.82 -14.55 16.53
CA ILE A 6 14.61 -14.39 15.72
C ILE A 6 14.74 -15.32 14.52
N ILE A 7 13.71 -16.15 14.31
CA ILE A 7 13.63 -17.07 13.18
C ILE A 7 12.30 -16.91 12.47
N ARG A 8 12.23 -17.35 11.21
CA ARG A 8 10.94 -17.44 10.51
C ARG A 8 10.16 -18.64 11.02
N LYS A 9 8.84 -18.54 10.91
CA LYS A 9 7.91 -19.64 11.13
C LYS A 9 8.30 -20.87 10.31
N ALA A 10 8.69 -20.68 9.05
CA ALA A 10 9.16 -21.76 8.17
C ALA A 10 10.41 -22.45 8.73
N ASP A 11 11.38 -21.69 9.24
CA ASP A 11 12.60 -22.25 9.83
C ASP A 11 12.29 -23.10 11.07
N PHE A 12 11.31 -22.69 11.87
CA PHE A 12 10.85 -23.50 13.01
C PHE A 12 10.15 -24.79 12.55
N VAL A 13 9.36 -24.74 11.47
CA VAL A 13 8.75 -25.95 10.89
C VAL A 13 9.83 -26.94 10.46
N ASP A 14 10.91 -26.46 9.84
CA ASP A 14 12.05 -27.28 9.48
C ASP A 14 12.79 -27.82 10.70
N LEU A 15 13.03 -26.99 11.73
CA LEU A 15 13.62 -27.43 13.00
C LEU A 15 12.79 -28.54 13.66
N PHE A 16 11.46 -28.39 13.70
CA PHE A 16 10.56 -29.38 14.30
C PHE A 16 10.52 -30.69 13.50
N LYS A 17 10.59 -30.61 12.17
CA LYS A 17 10.55 -31.76 11.28
C LYS A 17 11.87 -32.53 11.22
N TYR A 18 12.99 -31.82 11.18
CA TYR A 18 14.32 -32.39 10.95
C TYR A 18 15.18 -32.46 12.22
N GLY A 19 14.71 -31.88 13.33
CA GLY A 19 15.37 -31.92 14.62
C GLY A 19 16.55 -30.97 14.78
N LYS A 20 17.00 -30.29 13.71
CA LYS A 20 18.17 -29.39 13.72
C LYS A 20 18.00 -28.18 12.80
N LEU A 21 18.52 -27.03 13.25
CA LEU A 21 18.61 -25.79 12.49
C LEU A 21 19.92 -25.06 12.80
N ASN A 22 20.51 -24.37 11.82
CA ASN A 22 21.64 -23.47 12.05
C ASN A 22 21.15 -22.03 12.04
N VAL A 23 21.41 -21.28 13.11
CA VAL A 23 21.01 -19.88 13.24
C VAL A 23 22.24 -18.97 13.19
N TYR A 24 22.15 -17.88 12.41
CA TYR A 24 23.27 -16.98 12.13
C TYR A 24 23.30 -15.73 13.03
N SER A 25 22.33 -15.57 13.92
CA SER A 25 22.30 -14.47 14.89
C SER A 25 21.58 -14.93 16.15
N ALA A 26 22.31 -14.99 17.26
CA ALA A 26 21.78 -15.29 18.58
C ALA A 26 22.48 -14.43 19.63
N ILE A 27 21.76 -14.08 20.68
CA ILE A 27 22.28 -13.27 21.79
C ILE A 27 22.16 -14.04 23.10
N ASN A 28 23.21 -13.99 23.92
CA ASN A 28 23.16 -14.59 25.25
C ASN A 28 22.31 -13.74 26.21
N PHE A 29 21.60 -14.39 27.13
CA PHE A 29 20.86 -13.75 28.21
C PHE A 29 20.77 -14.66 29.45
N ASP A 30 20.04 -14.23 30.49
CA ASP A 30 19.97 -14.89 31.79
C ASP A 30 18.96 -16.06 31.89
N GLY A 31 18.26 -16.37 30.79
CA GLY A 31 17.23 -17.42 30.74
C GLY A 31 15.81 -16.96 31.12
N ASN A 32 15.62 -15.72 31.58
CA ASN A 32 14.31 -15.18 31.98
C ASN A 32 13.86 -13.99 31.12
N ILE A 33 13.29 -14.29 29.95
CA ILE A 33 12.86 -13.26 28.99
C ILE A 33 11.87 -12.26 29.59
N LYS A 34 11.00 -12.71 30.52
CA LYS A 34 9.98 -11.85 31.14
C LYS A 34 10.60 -10.78 32.04
N ALA A 35 11.75 -11.05 32.65
CA ALA A 35 12.48 -10.07 33.45
C ALA A 35 13.03 -8.91 32.58
N HIS A 36 13.24 -9.17 31.29
CA HIS A 36 13.79 -8.22 30.33
C HIS A 36 12.73 -7.40 29.56
N ALA A 37 11.48 -7.33 30.04
CA ALA A 37 10.41 -6.59 29.36
C ALA A 37 10.76 -5.12 29.05
N ASN A 38 11.56 -4.48 29.92
CA ASN A 38 12.02 -3.11 29.79
C ASN A 38 13.50 -2.99 29.40
N ASP A 39 14.12 -4.08 28.92
CA ASP A 39 15.53 -4.09 28.51
C ASP A 39 15.66 -3.69 27.03
N ASP A 40 15.94 -2.41 26.81
CA ASP A 40 16.09 -1.83 25.47
C ASP A 40 17.34 -2.38 24.77
N ASP A 41 18.45 -2.50 25.50
CA ASP A 41 19.73 -2.96 24.97
C ASP A 41 19.64 -4.41 24.45
N LEU A 42 18.97 -5.30 25.19
CA LEU A 42 18.78 -6.68 24.77
C LEU A 42 17.88 -6.77 23.53
N PHE A 43 16.79 -5.98 23.52
CA PHE A 43 15.87 -5.93 22.38
C PHE A 43 16.56 -5.40 21.11
N GLU A 44 17.33 -4.31 21.21
CA GLU A 44 18.09 -3.75 20.10
C GLU A 44 19.12 -4.75 19.56
N LYS A 45 19.86 -5.45 20.44
CA LYS A 45 20.80 -6.49 20.01
C LYS A 45 20.11 -7.64 19.28
N LEU A 46 18.93 -8.05 19.74
CA LEU A 46 18.14 -9.13 19.13
C LEU A 46 17.66 -8.76 17.73
N THR A 47 17.27 -7.50 17.54
CA THR A 47 16.56 -7.00 16.35
C THR A 47 17.45 -6.28 15.35
N LYS A 48 18.72 -6.02 15.70
CA LYS A 48 19.68 -5.23 14.92
C LYS A 48 19.76 -5.58 13.44
N SER A 49 19.70 -6.88 13.11
CA SER A 49 19.86 -7.39 11.74
C SER A 49 18.54 -7.78 11.08
N MET A 50 17.42 -7.42 11.69
CA MET A 50 16.10 -7.78 11.19
C MET A 50 15.72 -6.87 10.02
N ASN A 51 15.25 -7.47 8.92
CA ASN A 51 14.64 -6.72 7.82
C ASN A 51 13.23 -6.24 8.22
N LEU A 52 12.66 -5.34 7.42
CA LEU A 52 11.21 -5.08 7.50
C LEU A 52 10.46 -6.40 7.31
N PHE A 53 9.51 -6.66 8.20
CA PHE A 53 8.63 -7.83 8.15
C PHE A 53 7.21 -7.37 7.86
N GLU A 54 6.51 -8.04 6.94
CA GLU A 54 5.13 -7.67 6.60
C GLU A 54 4.15 -8.17 7.67
N TYR A 55 4.34 -9.40 8.13
CA TYR A 55 3.42 -10.06 9.05
C TYR A 55 4.15 -10.55 10.30
N SER A 56 3.66 -10.14 11.48
CA SER A 56 4.24 -10.57 12.76
C SER A 56 4.11 -12.08 12.97
N PHE A 57 3.11 -12.74 12.37
CA PHE A 57 2.92 -14.19 12.43
C PHE A 57 3.89 -15.01 11.56
N GLU A 58 4.77 -14.37 10.79
CA GLU A 58 5.81 -15.07 10.04
C GLU A 58 7.11 -15.23 10.81
N TYR A 59 7.25 -14.57 11.96
CA TYR A 59 8.48 -14.51 12.74
C TYR A 59 8.21 -14.85 14.21
N MET A 60 9.21 -15.41 14.88
CA MET A 60 9.15 -15.67 16.32
C MET A 60 10.53 -15.55 16.96
N VAL A 61 10.54 -15.28 18.26
CA VAL A 61 11.73 -15.39 19.09
C VAL A 61 11.83 -16.83 19.59
N ILE A 62 12.95 -17.49 19.32
CA ILE A 62 13.29 -18.80 19.86
C ILE A 62 14.27 -18.64 21.02
N HIS A 63 13.95 -19.26 22.15
CA HIS A 63 14.84 -19.43 23.30
C HIS A 63 15.37 -20.86 23.30
N PHE A 64 16.69 -21.01 23.31
CA PHE A 64 17.37 -22.30 23.36
C PHE A 64 18.59 -22.25 24.27
N VAL A 65 19.06 -23.43 24.68
CA VAL A 65 20.35 -23.58 25.38
C VAL A 65 21.42 -24.07 24.44
N SER A 66 22.65 -23.60 24.60
CA SER A 66 23.82 -24.16 23.92
C SER A 66 25.04 -24.07 24.82
N ASP A 67 25.85 -25.12 24.79
CA ASP A 67 27.14 -25.17 25.48
C ASP A 67 28.27 -24.63 24.60
N ASN A 68 28.02 -24.46 23.30
CA ASN A 68 28.98 -24.03 22.29
C ASN A 68 28.82 -22.53 21.97
N GLY A 69 28.94 -21.67 22.99
CA GLY A 69 28.67 -20.22 22.87
C GLY A 69 29.51 -19.44 21.86
N ASN A 70 30.48 -20.08 21.21
CA ASN A 70 31.35 -19.49 20.19
C ASN A 70 31.25 -20.19 18.81
N GLU A 71 30.36 -21.18 18.63
CA GLU A 71 30.16 -21.81 17.32
C GLU A 71 29.26 -20.93 16.45
N TYR A 72 29.80 -20.53 15.29
CA TYR A 72 29.09 -19.76 14.27
C TYR A 72 29.08 -20.56 12.95
N PRO A 73 27.90 -20.85 12.36
CA PRO A 73 26.54 -20.56 12.86
C PRO A 73 26.22 -21.37 14.12
N TYR A 74 25.23 -20.90 14.92
CA TYR A 74 24.77 -21.57 16.13
C TYR A 74 23.92 -22.80 15.77
N PRO A 75 24.39 -24.04 16.03
CA PRO A 75 23.56 -25.21 15.82
C PRO A 75 22.53 -25.32 16.94
N ILE A 76 21.26 -25.49 16.59
CA ILE A 76 20.15 -25.70 17.50
C ILE A 76 19.59 -27.09 17.23
N ASN A 77 19.51 -27.94 18.24
CA ASN A 77 18.69 -29.14 18.19
C ASN A 77 17.33 -28.88 18.85
N ILE A 78 16.29 -29.58 18.42
CA ILE A 78 14.93 -29.36 18.94
C ILE A 78 14.84 -29.63 20.46
N GLU A 79 15.66 -30.54 20.99
CA GLU A 79 15.74 -30.89 22.41
C GLU A 79 16.28 -29.75 23.28
N ASP A 80 17.03 -28.83 22.68
CA ASP A 80 17.66 -27.70 23.33
C ASP A 80 16.74 -26.46 23.40
N VAL A 81 15.60 -26.51 22.72
CA VAL A 81 14.62 -25.42 22.72
C VAL A 81 13.90 -25.36 24.07
N ARG A 82 13.83 -24.15 24.62
CA ARG A 82 13.22 -23.84 25.93
C ARG A 82 11.93 -23.03 25.82
N GLY A 83 11.79 -22.21 24.79
CA GLY A 83 10.61 -21.37 24.62
C GLY A 83 10.47 -20.79 23.23
N LEU A 84 9.21 -20.54 22.85
CA LEU A 84 8.83 -19.88 21.61
C LEU A 84 7.94 -18.69 21.95
N TYR A 85 8.32 -17.51 21.46
CA TYR A 85 7.63 -16.26 21.76
C TYR A 85 7.25 -15.56 20.45
N THR A 86 5.95 -15.35 20.25
CA THR A 86 5.43 -14.53 19.15
C THR A 86 5.62 -13.05 19.44
N PHE A 87 5.65 -12.22 18.40
CA PHE A 87 5.82 -10.77 18.60
C PHE A 87 4.62 -10.15 19.31
N ASP A 88 3.40 -10.59 18.99
CA ASP A 88 2.17 -10.08 19.56
C ASP A 88 1.12 -11.20 19.76
N GLU A 89 -0.05 -10.83 20.28
CA GLU A 89 -1.18 -11.73 20.53
C GLU A 89 -1.86 -12.21 19.23
N GLU A 90 -1.81 -11.44 18.14
CA GLU A 90 -2.39 -11.83 16.86
C GLU A 90 -1.56 -12.94 16.22
N ALA A 91 -0.24 -12.76 16.19
CA ALA A 91 0.72 -13.77 15.77
C ALA A 91 0.56 -15.08 16.56
N LYS A 92 0.32 -15.00 17.87
CA LYS A 92 0.05 -16.19 18.69
C LYS A 92 -1.23 -16.91 18.25
N LYS A 93 -2.32 -16.19 17.99
CA LYS A 93 -3.58 -16.78 17.55
C LYS A 93 -3.40 -17.48 16.20
N GLU A 94 -2.82 -16.80 15.22
CA GLU A 94 -2.58 -17.34 13.88
C GLU A 94 -1.67 -18.56 13.91
N MET A 95 -0.54 -18.49 14.62
CA MET A 95 0.39 -19.60 14.70
C MET A 95 -0.18 -20.82 15.43
N ASN A 96 -0.96 -20.63 16.49
CA ASN A 96 -1.60 -21.72 17.25
C ASN A 96 -2.58 -22.54 16.39
N VAL A 97 -3.19 -21.96 15.36
CA VAL A 97 -4.05 -22.71 14.42
C VAL A 97 -3.22 -23.62 13.53
N SER A 98 -2.00 -23.21 13.19
CA SER A 98 -1.14 -23.90 12.23
C SER A 98 -0.15 -24.90 12.84
N PHE A 99 0.17 -24.76 14.13
CA PHE A 99 1.16 -25.60 14.81
C PHE A 99 0.52 -26.81 15.49
N ASP A 100 1.34 -27.83 15.73
CA ASP A 100 0.95 -28.98 16.56
C ASP A 100 0.49 -28.49 17.95
N SER A 101 -0.65 -28.98 18.42
CA SER A 101 -1.29 -28.52 19.66
C SER A 101 -0.44 -28.74 20.93
N ARG A 102 0.60 -29.57 20.85
CA ARG A 102 1.58 -29.78 21.93
C ARG A 102 2.58 -28.63 22.04
N ILE A 103 2.75 -27.85 20.99
CA ILE A 103 3.69 -26.73 20.94
C ILE A 103 3.06 -25.55 21.68
N ARG A 104 3.76 -25.06 22.71
CA ARG A 104 3.29 -23.94 23.53
C ARG A 104 3.92 -22.65 23.03
N LEU A 105 3.10 -21.75 22.52
CA LEU A 105 3.50 -20.41 22.14
C LEU A 105 3.19 -19.40 23.26
N HIS A 106 4.18 -18.57 23.57
CA HIS A 106 4.06 -17.44 24.47
C HIS A 106 4.05 -16.13 23.66
N VAL A 107 3.58 -15.04 24.26
CA VAL A 107 3.77 -13.70 23.67
C VAL A 107 5.04 -13.10 24.25
N SER A 108 5.85 -12.51 23.40
CA SER A 108 7.04 -11.77 23.79
C SER A 108 6.68 -10.62 24.73
N PRO A 109 7.51 -10.33 25.76
CA PRO A 109 7.30 -9.14 26.58
C PRO A 109 7.53 -7.82 25.80
N TRP A 110 8.02 -7.89 24.57
CA TRP A 110 8.39 -6.74 23.74
C TRP A 110 7.37 -6.40 22.63
N GLY A 111 6.10 -6.80 22.73
CA GLY A 111 5.12 -6.57 21.67
C GLY A 111 5.00 -5.12 21.19
N GLU A 112 4.92 -4.16 22.12
CA GLU A 112 4.91 -2.72 21.75
C GLU A 112 6.24 -2.26 21.12
N LYS A 113 7.37 -2.86 21.52
CA LYS A 113 8.67 -2.55 20.91
C LYS A 113 8.79 -3.10 19.49
N PHE A 114 8.25 -4.29 19.21
CA PHE A 114 8.17 -4.82 17.85
C PHE A 114 7.30 -3.95 16.96
N LYS A 115 6.19 -3.41 17.48
CA LYS A 115 5.36 -2.44 16.77
C LYS A 115 6.13 -1.15 16.46
N ALA A 116 6.86 -0.60 17.44
CA ALA A 116 7.71 0.58 17.22
C ALA A 116 8.84 0.31 16.21
N LEU A 117 9.47 -0.86 16.29
CA LEU A 117 10.50 -1.31 15.34
C LEU A 117 9.94 -1.38 13.92
N TYR A 118 8.77 -2.01 13.73
CA TYR A 118 8.08 -2.07 12.44
C TYR A 118 7.85 -0.67 11.87
N ASN A 119 7.30 0.25 12.67
CA ASN A 119 7.04 1.63 12.26
C ASN A 119 8.34 2.33 11.80
N ASN A 120 9.42 2.19 12.56
CA ASN A 120 10.72 2.77 12.24
C ASN A 120 11.32 2.17 10.95
N GLN A 121 11.22 0.85 10.78
CA GLN A 121 11.68 0.16 9.57
C GLN A 121 10.86 0.57 8.35
N LEU A 122 9.54 0.71 8.48
CA LEU A 122 8.66 1.16 7.40
C LEU A 122 9.02 2.58 6.96
N MET A 123 9.24 3.50 7.90
CA MET A 123 9.72 4.85 7.60
C MET A 123 11.07 4.83 6.87
N SER A 124 11.99 3.96 7.29
CA SER A 124 13.27 3.76 6.60
C SER A 124 13.10 3.21 5.17
N GLN A 125 12.20 2.23 4.95
CA GLN A 125 11.88 1.75 3.60
C GLN A 125 11.22 2.83 2.74
N SER A 126 10.38 3.70 3.31
CA SER A 126 9.85 4.86 2.59
C SER A 126 10.93 5.81 2.14
N LYS A 127 11.94 6.08 2.98
CA LYS A 127 13.09 6.90 2.59
C LYS A 127 13.92 6.25 1.47
N ARG A 128 14.08 4.92 1.48
CA ARG A 128 14.72 4.19 0.36
C ARG A 128 13.94 4.29 -0.96
N GLY A 129 12.62 4.47 -0.90
CA GLY A 129 11.82 4.78 -2.08
C GLY A 129 12.24 6.10 -2.74
N ILE A 130 12.65 7.10 -1.95
CA ILE A 130 13.26 8.33 -2.47
C ILE A 130 14.54 7.98 -3.23
N ASP A 131 15.46 7.23 -2.63
CA ASP A 131 16.75 6.88 -3.25
C ASP A 131 16.57 6.21 -4.62
N ASN A 132 15.64 5.25 -4.71
CA ASN A 132 15.33 4.55 -5.95
C ASN A 132 14.85 5.52 -7.04
N LEU A 133 13.86 6.36 -6.72
CA LEU A 133 13.32 7.32 -7.69
C LEU A 133 14.32 8.43 -8.02
N TRP A 134 15.15 8.85 -7.06
CA TRP A 134 16.19 9.86 -7.28
C TRP A 134 17.19 9.40 -8.34
N ALA A 135 17.60 8.13 -8.25
CA ALA A 135 18.49 7.50 -9.23
C ALA A 135 17.81 7.37 -10.60
N ILE A 136 16.55 6.90 -10.66
CA ILE A 136 15.83 6.71 -11.93
C ILE A 136 15.57 8.04 -12.64
N PHE A 137 15.18 9.08 -11.91
CA PHE A 137 14.94 10.41 -12.48
C PHE A 137 16.23 11.19 -12.77
N ASP A 138 17.39 10.71 -12.31
CA ASP A 138 18.68 11.39 -12.43
C ASP A 138 18.59 12.84 -11.93
N LEU A 139 18.23 12.98 -10.65
CA LEU A 139 18.04 14.27 -9.97
C LEU A 139 19.29 14.68 -9.19
N SER A 140 19.47 15.98 -9.03
CA SER A 140 20.68 16.52 -8.41
C SER A 140 20.70 16.31 -6.88
N GLU A 141 21.89 16.11 -6.32
CA GLU A 141 22.09 16.05 -4.87
C GLU A 141 21.84 17.42 -4.18
N THR A 142 21.93 18.51 -4.94
CA THR A 142 21.60 19.85 -4.43
C THR A 142 20.10 19.98 -4.19
N ASP A 143 19.28 19.50 -5.14
CA ASP A 143 17.83 19.48 -4.97
C ASP A 143 17.43 18.53 -3.84
N ARG A 144 18.15 17.42 -3.64
CA ARG A 144 17.89 16.47 -2.55
C ARG A 144 17.99 17.15 -1.19
N LYS A 145 19.10 17.84 -0.94
CA LYS A 145 19.32 18.59 0.31
C LYS A 145 18.30 19.70 0.51
N MET A 146 17.88 20.35 -0.58
CA MET A 146 16.82 21.35 -0.51
C MET A 146 15.47 20.71 -0.14
N CYS A 147 15.13 19.56 -0.73
CA CYS A 147 13.93 18.79 -0.36
C CYS A 147 13.95 18.37 1.11
N GLU A 148 15.08 17.83 1.60
CA GLU A 148 15.26 17.43 3.00
C GLU A 148 15.17 18.64 3.97
N SER A 149 15.52 19.85 3.51
CA SER A 149 15.39 21.07 4.33
C SER A 149 13.95 21.60 4.43
N ILE A 150 13.07 21.26 3.48
CA ILE A 150 11.67 21.71 3.45
C ILE A 150 10.70 20.62 3.92
N ILE A 151 11.05 19.36 3.71
CA ILE A 151 10.36 18.15 4.20
C ILE A 151 11.32 17.46 5.16
N THR A 152 11.45 18.04 6.34
CA THR A 152 12.36 17.60 7.41
C THR A 152 11.93 16.25 7.99
N ASP A 153 12.82 15.61 8.73
CA ASP A 153 12.50 14.36 9.45
C ASP A 153 11.30 14.51 10.39
N ASP A 154 11.11 15.67 11.03
CA ASP A 154 9.94 15.93 11.88
C ASP A 154 8.62 15.87 11.07
N VAL A 155 8.60 16.39 9.84
CA VAL A 155 7.43 16.34 8.94
C VAL A 155 7.16 14.90 8.51
N VAL A 156 8.21 14.14 8.24
CA VAL A 156 8.07 12.71 7.93
C VAL A 156 7.50 11.98 9.14
N SER A 157 8.05 12.19 10.33
CA SER A 157 7.53 11.60 11.57
C SER A 157 6.07 11.97 11.83
N GLU A 158 5.66 13.24 11.64
CA GLU A 158 4.25 13.66 11.72
C GLU A 158 3.35 12.80 10.81
N VAL A 159 3.72 12.66 9.53
CA VAL A 159 2.95 11.88 8.55
C VAL A 159 2.76 10.43 8.99
N PHE A 160 3.84 9.80 9.48
CA PHE A 160 3.82 8.42 9.93
C PHE A 160 3.05 8.25 11.24
N ASP A 161 3.22 9.15 12.21
CA ASP A 161 2.52 9.11 13.49
C ASP A 161 1.01 9.16 13.30
N GLU A 162 0.55 10.04 12.41
CA GLU A 162 -0.87 10.13 12.10
C GLU A 162 -1.38 8.93 11.31
N LEU A 163 -0.56 8.37 10.42
CA LEU A 163 -0.90 7.14 9.70
C LEU A 163 -1.11 5.98 10.68
N PHE A 164 -0.13 5.73 11.55
CA PHE A 164 -0.18 4.63 12.53
C PHE A 164 -1.24 4.85 13.60
N SER A 165 -1.58 6.10 13.89
CA SER A 165 -2.66 6.47 14.82
C SER A 165 -4.04 6.52 14.17
N TYR A 166 -4.16 6.30 12.85
CA TYR A 166 -5.40 6.49 12.08
C TYR A 166 -6.04 7.87 12.28
N LYS A 167 -5.20 8.91 12.41
CA LYS A 167 -5.61 10.31 12.58
C LYS A 167 -5.45 11.08 11.27
N ARG A 168 -6.19 12.17 11.17
CA ARG A 168 -6.10 13.15 10.07
C ARG A 168 -5.33 14.40 10.53
N PRO A 169 -4.69 15.13 9.60
CA PRO A 169 -4.00 16.39 9.87
C PRO A 169 -4.82 17.42 10.61
N THR A 170 -4.27 17.94 11.71
CA THR A 170 -4.88 19.01 12.53
C THR A 170 -3.83 19.97 13.13
N GLY A 171 -4.22 21.23 13.31
CA GLY A 171 -3.37 22.23 13.98
C GLY A 171 -2.28 22.83 13.10
N GLU A 172 -1.11 23.08 13.68
CA GLU A 172 0.03 23.78 13.03
C GLU A 172 0.97 22.84 12.26
N GLN A 173 0.52 21.65 11.89
CA GLN A 173 1.32 20.71 11.12
C GLN A 173 1.71 21.28 9.75
N SER A 174 2.77 20.72 9.19
CA SER A 174 3.30 21.15 7.89
C SER A 174 2.27 21.00 6.77
N ILE A 175 2.29 21.93 5.81
CA ILE A 175 1.49 21.84 4.57
C ILE A 175 1.77 20.53 3.81
N TRP A 176 3.00 20.00 3.93
CA TRP A 176 3.40 18.71 3.38
C TRP A 176 2.72 17.53 4.09
N THR A 177 2.49 17.62 5.40
CA THR A 177 1.72 16.63 6.18
C THR A 177 0.28 16.58 5.67
N TYR A 178 -0.35 17.75 5.48
CA TYR A 178 -1.67 17.86 4.87
C TYR A 178 -1.73 17.26 3.47
N LEU A 179 -0.72 17.49 2.63
CA LEU A 179 -0.67 16.94 1.27
C LEU A 179 -0.48 15.43 1.24
N LEU A 180 0.48 14.91 2.01
CA LEU A 180 0.79 13.48 2.05
C LEU A 180 -0.41 12.69 2.57
N ARG A 181 -1.08 13.18 3.62
CA ARG A 181 -2.24 12.51 4.22
C ARG A 181 -3.57 12.79 3.52
N TYR A 182 -3.56 13.59 2.46
CA TYR A 182 -4.76 13.87 1.68
C TYR A 182 -5.22 12.65 0.89
N GLU A 183 -6.48 12.30 1.08
CA GLU A 183 -7.21 11.32 0.28
C GLU A 183 -8.41 12.02 -0.36
N ARG A 184 -8.54 11.89 -1.67
CA ARG A 184 -9.63 12.51 -2.40
C ARG A 184 -10.96 11.88 -1.98
N HIS A 185 -11.78 12.68 -1.32
CA HIS A 185 -13.16 12.36 -0.94
C HIS A 185 -14.19 13.25 -1.67
N SER A 186 -13.71 14.32 -2.31
CA SER A 186 -14.54 15.27 -3.06
C SER A 186 -14.84 14.81 -4.49
N PHE A 187 -15.95 15.32 -5.03
CA PHE A 187 -16.46 14.98 -6.37
C PHE A 187 -15.74 15.71 -7.51
N TYR A 188 -14.45 15.98 -7.35
CA TYR A 188 -13.66 16.70 -8.34
C TYR A 188 -13.46 15.88 -9.64
N PRO A 189 -13.09 16.52 -10.75
CA PRO A 189 -12.84 15.81 -12.01
C PRO A 189 -11.79 14.71 -11.81
N LYS A 190 -11.90 13.59 -12.54
CA LYS A 190 -10.92 12.48 -12.55
C LYS A 190 -9.80 12.67 -13.59
N ASN A 191 -9.77 13.81 -14.26
CA ASN A 191 -8.72 14.19 -15.20
C ASN A 191 -7.69 15.12 -14.53
N THR A 192 -6.75 15.65 -15.30
CA THR A 192 -5.68 16.54 -14.82
C THR A 192 -6.19 17.72 -13.98
N LYS A 193 -7.35 18.30 -14.31
CA LYS A 193 -7.94 19.41 -13.54
C LYS A 193 -8.25 19.00 -12.10
N GLY A 194 -8.62 17.73 -11.91
CA GLY A 194 -8.86 17.13 -10.61
C GLY A 194 -7.71 17.31 -9.63
N TYR A 195 -6.47 17.15 -10.06
CA TYR A 195 -5.31 17.26 -9.17
C TYR A 195 -5.07 18.72 -8.75
N PHE A 196 -5.46 19.69 -9.57
CA PHE A 196 -5.48 21.10 -9.19
C PHE A 196 -6.60 21.41 -8.20
N CYS A 197 -7.78 20.78 -8.33
CA CYS A 197 -8.85 20.89 -7.33
C CYS A 197 -8.41 20.30 -5.98
N ASP A 198 -7.73 19.16 -5.99
CA ASP A 198 -7.16 18.57 -4.78
C ASP A 198 -6.11 19.47 -4.14
N TYR A 199 -5.20 20.04 -4.93
CA TYR A 199 -4.21 21.02 -4.45
C TYR A 199 -4.89 22.20 -3.73
N ILE A 200 -5.96 22.76 -4.30
CA ILE A 200 -6.75 23.82 -3.66
C ILE A 200 -7.33 23.33 -2.34
N HIS A 201 -7.88 22.11 -2.31
CA HIS A 201 -8.47 21.52 -1.12
C HIS A 201 -7.44 21.31 -0.01
N VAL A 202 -6.25 20.79 -0.35
CA VAL A 202 -5.13 20.64 0.59
C VAL A 202 -4.75 21.98 1.19
N ALA A 203 -4.62 23.02 0.37
CA ALA A 203 -4.34 24.36 0.87
C ALA A 203 -5.46 24.85 1.80
N CYS A 204 -6.74 24.64 1.46
CA CYS A 204 -7.87 24.97 2.33
C CYS A 204 -7.81 24.23 3.68
N ASN A 205 -7.52 22.93 3.67
CA ASN A 205 -7.38 22.13 4.90
C ASN A 205 -6.26 22.67 5.79
N TRP A 206 -5.09 22.95 5.21
CA TRP A 206 -3.95 23.51 5.93
C TRP A 206 -4.27 24.89 6.52
N MET A 207 -4.88 25.79 5.73
CA MET A 207 -5.28 27.12 6.20
C MET A 207 -6.36 27.07 7.29
N ALA A 208 -7.25 26.07 7.25
CA ALA A 208 -8.27 25.81 8.25
C ALA A 208 -7.75 25.02 9.47
N LYS A 209 -6.53 24.48 9.39
CA LYS A 209 -5.89 23.63 10.42
C LYS A 209 -6.69 22.36 10.74
N THR A 210 -7.44 21.85 9.77
CA THR A 210 -8.27 20.64 9.90
C THR A 210 -8.64 20.08 8.53
N GLU A 211 -8.92 18.78 8.45
CA GLU A 211 -9.52 18.18 7.25
C GLU A 211 -10.98 18.66 7.09
N MET A 212 -11.26 19.34 5.98
CA MET A 212 -12.60 19.79 5.61
C MET A 212 -13.26 18.74 4.71
N GLN A 213 -14.48 18.32 5.07
CA GLN A 213 -15.22 17.24 4.38
C GLN A 213 -16.05 17.71 3.18
N ASN A 214 -16.31 19.01 3.06
CA ASN A 214 -17.08 19.57 1.94
C ASN A 214 -16.15 19.82 0.74
N ASP A 215 -16.74 20.00 -0.46
CA ASP A 215 -16.02 20.37 -1.69
C ASP A 215 -15.54 21.83 -1.65
N VAL A 216 -14.70 22.16 -0.67
CA VAL A 216 -14.27 23.53 -0.34
C VAL A 216 -13.50 24.19 -1.46
N ALA A 217 -12.89 23.42 -2.37
CA ALA A 217 -12.23 24.00 -3.54
C ALA A 217 -13.24 24.77 -4.41
N ILE A 218 -14.50 24.32 -4.51
CA ILE A 218 -15.54 24.93 -5.36
C ILE A 218 -15.83 26.38 -4.95
N GLU A 219 -15.59 26.74 -3.69
CA GLU A 219 -15.83 28.08 -3.17
C GLU A 219 -14.70 29.07 -3.53
N THR A 220 -13.59 28.57 -4.11
CA THR A 220 -12.43 29.39 -4.45
C THR A 220 -12.53 29.98 -5.86
N THR A 221 -11.94 31.17 -6.04
CA THR A 221 -11.81 31.80 -7.36
C THR A 221 -10.96 30.96 -8.33
N LEU A 222 -9.88 30.35 -7.83
CA LEU A 222 -9.01 29.51 -8.64
C LEU A 222 -9.74 28.27 -9.20
N TYR A 223 -10.61 27.63 -8.42
CA TYR A 223 -11.39 26.50 -8.93
C TYR A 223 -12.22 26.89 -10.16
N ASN A 224 -12.89 28.04 -10.13
CA ASN A 224 -13.67 28.51 -11.27
C ASN A 224 -12.78 28.77 -12.49
N LEU A 225 -11.59 29.36 -12.32
CA LEU A 225 -10.62 29.55 -13.40
C LEU A 225 -10.16 28.22 -14.02
N ILE A 226 -9.88 27.20 -13.20
CA ILE A 226 -9.49 25.87 -13.67
C ILE A 226 -10.65 25.16 -14.37
N LYS A 227 -11.86 25.26 -13.81
CA LYS A 227 -13.08 24.65 -14.35
C LYS A 227 -13.41 25.21 -15.73
N GLU A 228 -13.43 26.55 -15.87
CA GLU A 228 -13.81 27.27 -17.09
C GLU A 228 -12.72 27.27 -18.18
N SER A 229 -11.45 27.03 -17.81
CA SER A 229 -10.35 26.98 -18.76
C SER A 229 -10.52 25.85 -19.80
N PRO A 230 -10.22 26.07 -21.09
CA PRO A 230 -10.20 25.00 -22.09
C PRO A 230 -8.99 24.06 -21.94
N ALA A 231 -8.02 24.40 -21.08
CA ALA A 231 -6.82 23.60 -20.88
C ALA A 231 -7.11 22.23 -20.26
N THR A 232 -6.52 21.19 -20.84
CA THR A 232 -6.56 19.80 -20.33
C THR A 232 -5.20 19.34 -19.80
N ASP A 233 -4.12 19.93 -20.30
CA ASP A 233 -2.76 19.53 -20.02
C ASP A 233 -2.25 20.18 -18.73
N PHE A 234 -1.30 19.51 -18.08
CA PHE A 234 -0.78 19.94 -16.79
C PHE A 234 -0.11 21.31 -16.84
N LYS A 235 0.77 21.54 -17.82
CA LYS A 235 1.56 22.79 -17.92
C LYS A 235 0.69 24.05 -18.04
N PRO A 236 -0.29 24.16 -18.95
CA PRO A 236 -1.19 25.32 -18.98
C PRO A 236 -2.01 25.50 -17.68
N LEU A 237 -2.47 24.41 -17.07
CA LEU A 237 -3.21 24.47 -15.79
C LEU A 237 -2.32 24.96 -14.64
N SER A 238 -1.06 24.53 -14.61
CA SER A 238 -0.07 24.99 -13.62
C SER A 238 0.16 26.51 -13.73
N GLN A 239 0.18 27.07 -14.95
CA GLN A 239 0.32 28.50 -15.13
C GLN A 239 -0.88 29.29 -14.58
N ILE A 240 -2.10 28.75 -14.70
CA ILE A 240 -3.30 29.35 -14.10
C ILE A 240 -3.18 29.33 -12.57
N ALA A 241 -2.72 28.22 -11.99
CA ALA A 241 -2.55 28.09 -10.56
C ALA A 241 -1.45 29.03 -10.01
N ILE A 242 -0.31 29.14 -10.69
CA ILE A 242 0.80 30.06 -10.37
C ILE A 242 0.34 31.52 -10.39
N ASN A 243 -0.49 31.90 -11.37
CA ASN A 243 -0.96 33.27 -11.54
C ASN A 243 -2.13 33.63 -10.60
N SER A 244 -2.54 32.72 -9.72
CA SER A 244 -3.62 32.96 -8.76
C SER A 244 -3.13 33.63 -7.48
N ASN A 245 -4.04 33.89 -6.54
CA ASN A 245 -3.70 34.42 -5.22
C ASN A 245 -3.20 33.34 -4.23
N LEU A 246 -3.42 32.06 -4.52
CA LEU A 246 -3.10 30.98 -3.58
C LEU A 246 -1.59 30.80 -3.34
N PRO A 247 -0.71 30.86 -4.37
CA PRO A 247 0.75 30.84 -4.20
C PRO A 247 1.28 31.82 -3.17
N SER A 248 0.71 33.04 -3.08
CA SER A 248 1.12 34.06 -2.09
C SER A 248 0.94 33.62 -0.64
N ARG A 249 0.15 32.57 -0.39
CA ARG A 249 -0.12 32.01 0.94
C ARG A 249 0.61 30.69 1.17
N THR A 250 0.95 29.96 0.11
CA THR A 250 1.51 28.60 0.22
C THR A 250 3.01 28.56 -0.04
N ASP A 251 3.52 29.32 -1.02
CA ASP A 251 4.88 29.13 -1.54
C ASP A 251 5.95 29.57 -0.54
N GLU A 252 5.67 30.59 0.29
CA GLU A 252 6.59 30.99 1.35
C GLU A 252 6.75 29.90 2.41
N VAL A 253 5.69 29.17 2.72
CA VAL A 253 5.71 28.09 3.72
C VAL A 253 6.27 26.80 3.12
N ALA A 254 5.86 26.47 1.89
CA ALA A 254 6.35 25.31 1.16
C ALA A 254 7.81 25.47 0.69
N LYS A 255 8.31 26.70 0.58
CA LYS A 255 9.66 27.04 0.06
C LYS A 255 9.91 26.57 -1.39
N CYS A 256 8.84 26.37 -2.16
CA CYS A 256 8.85 26.08 -3.60
C CYS A 256 7.51 26.54 -4.21
N GLN A 257 7.33 26.41 -5.53
CA GLN A 257 6.01 26.65 -6.13
C GLN A 257 5.05 25.50 -5.79
N PHE A 258 4.32 25.64 -4.69
CA PHE A 258 3.43 24.60 -4.18
C PHE A 258 2.30 24.29 -5.19
N ALA A 259 1.87 25.31 -5.93
CA ALA A 259 0.91 25.23 -7.03
C ALA A 259 1.34 24.34 -8.22
N VAL A 260 2.61 23.92 -8.26
CA VAL A 260 3.15 22.99 -9.26
C VAL A 260 3.51 21.66 -8.60
N ALA A 261 4.29 21.68 -7.52
CA ALA A 261 4.77 20.47 -6.86
C ALA A 261 3.64 19.58 -6.33
N ALA A 262 2.62 20.16 -5.68
CA ALA A 262 1.51 19.41 -5.12
C ALA A 262 0.64 18.71 -6.18
N PRO A 263 0.10 19.40 -7.21
CA PRO A 263 -0.67 18.71 -8.24
C PRO A 263 0.18 17.74 -9.06
N LEU A 264 1.49 18.00 -9.25
CA LEU A 264 2.39 17.07 -9.95
C LEU A 264 2.57 15.78 -9.15
N PHE A 265 2.80 15.90 -7.84
CA PHE A 265 2.85 14.76 -6.92
C PHE A 265 1.55 13.97 -6.97
N LEU A 266 0.38 14.61 -6.88
CA LEU A 266 -0.92 13.93 -6.90
C LEU A 266 -1.17 13.20 -8.22
N LEU A 267 -0.82 13.81 -9.35
CA LEU A 267 -0.86 13.18 -10.67
C LEU A 267 0.01 11.91 -10.72
N MET A 268 1.26 12.00 -10.23
CA MET A 268 2.18 10.86 -10.24
C MET A 268 1.77 9.79 -9.23
N LYS A 269 1.23 10.17 -8.07
CA LYS A 269 0.69 9.25 -7.06
C LYS A 269 -0.46 8.43 -7.62
N ASP A 270 -1.36 9.05 -8.38
CA ASP A 270 -2.45 8.35 -9.05
C ASP A 270 -1.94 7.43 -10.17
N LYS A 271 -0.98 7.90 -10.98
CA LYS A 271 -0.40 7.11 -12.08
C LYS A 271 0.38 5.88 -11.61
N PHE A 272 1.16 6.01 -10.53
CA PHE A 272 2.09 4.98 -10.05
C PHE A 272 1.66 4.31 -8.74
N GLY A 273 0.42 4.53 -8.30
CA GLY A 273 -0.06 4.08 -6.98
C GLY A 273 0.00 2.56 -6.76
N SER A 274 -0.07 1.76 -7.83
CA SER A 274 0.06 0.30 -7.81
C SER A 274 1.51 -0.22 -7.84
N GLY A 275 2.48 0.66 -8.11
CA GLY A 275 3.86 0.28 -8.41
C GLY A 275 4.46 1.25 -9.42
N PHE A 276 5.69 1.68 -9.19
CA PHE A 276 6.41 2.55 -10.11
C PHE A 276 6.87 1.76 -11.33
N SER A 277 6.67 2.32 -12.52
CA SER A 277 7.16 1.79 -13.79
C SER A 277 7.91 2.88 -14.56
N ILE A 278 9.03 2.50 -15.19
CA ILE A 278 9.85 3.46 -15.92
C ILE A 278 9.13 3.87 -17.20
N ASP A 279 8.68 5.13 -17.24
CA ASP A 279 8.14 5.78 -18.42
C ASP A 279 8.94 7.07 -18.69
N PHE A 280 9.96 6.95 -19.54
CA PHE A 280 10.85 8.08 -19.87
C PHE A 280 10.10 9.30 -20.38
N LYS A 281 8.97 9.13 -21.10
CA LYS A 281 8.18 10.29 -21.57
C LYS A 281 7.60 11.08 -20.40
N THR A 282 7.11 10.39 -19.37
CA THR A 282 6.58 11.02 -18.17
C THR A 282 7.68 11.62 -17.31
N ILE A 283 8.80 10.90 -17.16
CA ILE A 283 9.98 11.37 -16.42
C ILE A 283 10.51 12.66 -17.06
N ASP A 284 10.77 12.64 -18.37
CA ASP A 284 11.28 13.80 -19.11
C ASP A 284 10.32 14.98 -19.05
N TYR A 285 9.01 14.72 -19.18
CA TYR A 285 7.99 15.76 -19.04
C TYR A 285 7.98 16.38 -17.64
N ALA A 286 8.02 15.56 -16.59
CA ALA A 286 8.05 16.02 -15.20
C ALA A 286 9.30 16.86 -14.93
N LYS A 287 10.48 16.44 -15.42
CA LYS A 287 11.73 17.19 -15.27
C LYS A 287 11.68 18.62 -15.86
N THR A 288 10.75 18.90 -16.79
CA THR A 288 10.56 20.27 -17.31
C THR A 288 10.08 21.29 -16.27
N PHE A 289 9.58 20.82 -15.11
CA PHE A 289 9.15 21.67 -14.00
C PHE A 289 10.27 21.99 -12.99
N GLY A 290 11.52 21.60 -13.26
CA GLY A 290 12.66 22.02 -12.42
C GLY A 290 12.59 21.48 -10.99
N PHE A 291 12.84 22.35 -10.01
CA PHE A 291 12.92 21.95 -8.59
C PHE A 291 11.59 21.37 -8.07
N GLU A 292 10.46 21.85 -8.58
CA GLU A 292 9.13 21.35 -8.26
C GLU A 292 8.95 19.87 -8.65
N CYS A 293 9.64 19.41 -9.71
CA CYS A 293 9.70 17.98 -10.05
C CYS A 293 10.44 17.20 -8.96
N SER A 294 11.58 17.72 -8.50
CA SER A 294 12.38 17.09 -7.46
C SER A 294 11.59 16.93 -6.16
N VAL A 295 10.85 17.96 -5.75
CA VAL A 295 9.93 17.90 -4.61
C VAL A 295 8.83 16.86 -4.82
N ALA A 296 8.20 16.85 -6.00
CA ALA A 296 7.14 15.88 -6.29
C ALA A 296 7.64 14.43 -6.32
N VAL A 297 8.85 14.19 -6.83
CA VAL A 297 9.53 12.87 -6.83
C VAL A 297 9.93 12.46 -5.41
N TYR A 298 10.39 13.40 -4.57
CA TYR A 298 10.67 13.15 -3.16
C TYR A 298 9.43 12.65 -2.41
N LEU A 299 8.31 13.36 -2.56
CA LEU A 299 7.02 12.99 -1.95
C LEU A 299 6.49 11.65 -2.49
N LEU A 300 6.68 11.40 -3.79
CA LEU A 300 6.31 10.14 -4.42
C LEU A 300 7.14 8.98 -3.86
N GLY A 301 8.45 9.18 -3.68
CA GLY A 301 9.36 8.20 -3.09
C GLY A 301 8.97 7.82 -1.67
N LEU A 302 8.66 8.82 -0.82
CA LEU A 302 8.12 8.59 0.53
C LEU A 302 6.81 7.78 0.51
N THR A 303 5.91 8.12 -0.42
CA THR A 303 4.57 7.52 -0.54
C THR A 303 4.61 6.08 -1.03
N LEU A 304 5.44 5.81 -2.04
CA LEU A 304 5.55 4.49 -2.66
C LEU A 304 6.46 3.57 -1.85
N GLY A 305 7.49 4.11 -1.23
CA GLY A 305 8.51 3.36 -0.52
C GLY A 305 9.27 2.36 -1.37
N TYR A 306 10.10 1.56 -0.72
CA TYR A 306 10.94 0.59 -1.41
C TYR A 306 10.11 -0.51 -2.09
N ASP A 307 9.05 -0.99 -1.45
CA ASP A 307 8.17 -2.08 -1.89
C ASP A 307 7.55 -1.82 -3.27
N LYS A 308 7.22 -0.56 -3.60
CA LYS A 308 6.64 -0.20 -4.91
C LYS A 308 7.64 0.37 -5.90
N THR A 309 8.92 0.47 -5.56
CA THR A 309 9.94 1.08 -6.42
C THR A 309 11.12 0.17 -6.73
N TYR A 310 11.33 -0.90 -5.97
CA TYR A 310 12.52 -1.76 -6.11
C TYR A 310 12.60 -2.41 -7.50
N ASP A 311 11.48 -2.84 -8.07
CA ASP A 311 11.46 -3.61 -9.31
C ASP A 311 11.96 -2.76 -10.48
N ALA A 312 11.36 -1.59 -10.66
CA ALA A 312 11.82 -0.58 -11.62
C ALA A 312 13.27 -0.16 -11.36
N TYR A 313 13.68 -0.01 -10.10
CA TYR A 313 15.06 0.34 -9.77
C TYR A 313 16.04 -0.77 -10.18
N TYR A 314 15.69 -2.03 -9.95
CA TYR A 314 16.52 -3.18 -10.33
C TYR A 314 16.68 -3.32 -11.84
N ASP A 315 15.61 -3.06 -12.60
CA ASP A 315 15.66 -2.97 -14.06
C ASP A 315 16.57 -1.82 -14.51
N PHE A 316 16.46 -0.66 -13.86
CA PHE A 316 17.29 0.51 -14.16
C PHE A 316 18.78 0.26 -13.93
N VAL A 317 19.16 -0.31 -12.77
CA VAL A 317 20.56 -0.62 -12.44
C VAL A 317 21.08 -1.90 -13.10
N LYS A 318 20.19 -2.66 -13.75
CA LYS A 318 20.49 -3.92 -14.45
C LYS A 318 21.17 -4.93 -13.54
N LEU A 319 20.42 -5.42 -12.54
CA LEU A 319 20.95 -6.42 -11.60
C LEU A 319 21.61 -7.61 -12.35
N PRO A 320 22.81 -8.06 -11.95
CA PRO A 320 23.52 -9.14 -12.65
C PRO A 320 22.80 -10.49 -12.67
N ILE A 321 21.86 -10.69 -11.74
CA ILE A 321 21.04 -11.91 -11.64
C ILE A 321 19.85 -11.91 -12.61
N PHE A 322 19.55 -10.78 -13.25
CA PHE A 322 18.49 -10.71 -14.25
C PHE A 322 19.00 -11.27 -15.56
N GLU A 323 18.23 -12.18 -16.16
CA GLU A 323 18.52 -12.62 -17.51
C GLU A 323 18.45 -11.43 -18.46
N LEU A 324 19.48 -11.29 -19.30
CA LEU A 324 19.44 -10.35 -20.41
C LEU A 324 18.32 -10.80 -21.34
N ARG A 325 17.19 -10.10 -21.30
CA ARG A 325 16.15 -10.26 -22.32
C ARG A 325 16.74 -9.77 -23.64
N THR A 326 17.29 -10.69 -24.43
CA THR A 326 17.56 -10.43 -25.85
C THR A 326 16.22 -10.06 -26.48
N GLU A 327 16.12 -8.90 -27.12
CA GLU A 327 14.89 -8.30 -27.66
C GLU A 327 14.13 -9.13 -28.73
N ASN A 328 14.42 -10.44 -28.86
CA ASN A 328 13.83 -11.34 -29.85
C ASN A 328 13.06 -12.55 -29.27
N GLN A 329 12.61 -12.53 -28.01
CA GLN A 329 11.77 -13.65 -27.50
C GLN A 329 10.43 -13.32 -26.83
N GLU A 330 10.01 -12.05 -26.68
CA GLU A 330 8.76 -11.77 -25.96
C GLU A 330 7.78 -10.78 -26.61
N ALA A 331 7.91 -10.51 -27.91
CA ALA A 331 6.82 -9.83 -28.64
C ALA A 331 5.59 -10.74 -28.91
N ASN A 332 5.55 -11.99 -28.42
CA ASN A 332 4.47 -12.95 -28.75
C ASN A 332 4.11 -13.97 -27.65
N LYS A 333 4.41 -13.73 -26.36
CA LYS A 333 4.05 -14.72 -25.31
C LYS A 333 3.37 -14.23 -24.04
N LEU A 334 3.31 -12.94 -23.74
CA LEU A 334 2.59 -12.46 -22.54
C LEU A 334 1.12 -12.08 -22.78
N ASP A 335 0.68 -11.82 -24.02
CA ASP A 335 -0.71 -11.42 -24.31
C ASP A 335 -1.68 -12.58 -24.61
N LEU A 336 -1.22 -13.85 -24.59
CA LEU A 336 -2.07 -15.00 -24.97
C LEU A 336 -2.39 -16.00 -23.83
N VAL A 337 -1.78 -15.85 -22.66
CA VAL A 337 -1.97 -16.80 -21.54
C VAL A 337 -2.98 -16.31 -20.49
N GLN A 338 -3.35 -15.02 -20.50
CA GLN A 338 -4.40 -14.49 -19.61
C GLN A 338 -5.81 -14.42 -20.22
N GLU A 339 -5.97 -14.45 -21.54
CA GLU A 339 -7.32 -14.45 -22.16
C GLU A 339 -7.91 -15.85 -22.44
N SER A 340 -7.11 -16.92 -22.33
CA SER A 340 -7.54 -18.28 -22.68
C SER A 340 -8.13 -19.09 -21.50
N ASN A 341 -7.91 -18.69 -20.25
CA ASN A 341 -8.39 -19.42 -19.06
C ASN A 341 -9.71 -18.89 -18.45
N GLU A 342 -10.32 -17.85 -18.99
CA GLU A 342 -11.59 -17.30 -18.48
C GLU A 342 -12.82 -17.56 -19.38
N LYS A 343 -12.69 -18.35 -20.46
CA LYS A 343 -13.81 -18.65 -21.37
C LYS A 343 -14.23 -20.12 -21.50
N GLU A 344 -13.64 -21.05 -20.74
CA GLU A 344 -13.98 -22.48 -20.84
C GLU A 344 -14.77 -23.08 -19.65
N ILE A 345 -15.42 -22.26 -18.80
CA ILE A 345 -16.26 -22.79 -17.68
C ILE A 345 -17.76 -22.46 -17.82
N TYR A 346 -18.21 -21.87 -18.92
CA TYR A 346 -19.64 -21.59 -19.15
C TYR A 346 -20.13 -21.97 -20.54
N SER A 347 -19.97 -23.22 -20.94
CA SER A 347 -20.88 -23.83 -21.93
C SER A 347 -20.63 -25.33 -22.08
N GLU A 348 -21.17 -26.14 -21.18
CA GLU A 348 -21.61 -27.49 -21.55
C GLU A 348 -22.51 -28.04 -20.43
N ASN A 349 -23.81 -27.96 -20.68
CA ASN A 349 -24.82 -28.98 -20.35
C ASN A 349 -26.21 -28.33 -20.28
N ARG A 350 -26.88 -28.30 -21.44
CA ARG A 350 -28.34 -28.39 -21.49
C ARG A 350 -28.77 -29.25 -22.67
N ASN A 351 -29.46 -30.32 -22.28
CA ASN A 351 -30.45 -31.13 -23.00
C ASN A 351 -29.90 -32.02 -24.13
N GLU A 352 -30.30 -33.28 -24.31
CA GLU A 352 -31.38 -34.11 -23.76
C GLU A 352 -31.08 -35.54 -24.24
N ASN A 353 -31.33 -36.57 -23.42
CA ASN A 353 -32.25 -37.65 -23.76
C ASN A 353 -32.30 -38.79 -22.72
N VAL A 354 -33.53 -39.22 -22.54
CA VAL A 354 -34.09 -40.23 -21.65
C VAL A 354 -33.81 -41.66 -22.13
N ALA A 355 -33.45 -42.56 -21.21
CA ALA A 355 -33.88 -43.97 -21.21
C ALA A 355 -33.56 -44.66 -19.85
N VAL A 356 -34.61 -44.76 -19.02
CA VAL A 356 -35.05 -45.93 -18.23
C VAL A 356 -34.18 -47.20 -18.36
N ASP A 357 -33.68 -47.81 -17.26
CA ASP A 357 -34.39 -48.84 -16.48
C ASP A 357 -33.58 -49.39 -15.28
N LEU A 358 -34.34 -50.07 -14.43
CA LEU A 358 -34.17 -50.65 -13.08
C LEU A 358 -33.04 -51.67 -12.79
N SER A 359 -32.87 -51.88 -11.46
CA SER A 359 -32.47 -53.11 -10.72
C SER A 359 -30.97 -53.30 -10.43
N SER A 360 -30.51 -53.86 -9.30
CA SER A 360 -31.06 -54.28 -7.99
C SER A 360 -29.90 -54.78 -7.11
N GLU A 361 -30.11 -54.78 -5.79
CA GLU A 361 -29.56 -55.70 -4.76
C GLU A 361 -28.12 -55.55 -4.22
N ASP A 362 -28.08 -55.16 -2.93
CA ASP A 362 -27.54 -55.91 -1.77
C ASP A 362 -26.19 -56.63 -1.88
N THR A 363 -25.24 -56.37 -0.96
CA THR A 363 -25.16 -57.10 0.32
C THR A 363 -24.09 -56.49 1.25
N ILE A 364 -24.41 -56.51 2.55
CA ILE A 364 -23.52 -56.25 3.69
C ILE A 364 -22.69 -57.52 4.00
N ASN A 365 -21.39 -57.37 4.29
CA ASN A 365 -20.71 -58.15 5.34
C ASN A 365 -19.33 -57.58 5.69
N GLY A 366 -19.03 -57.49 6.99
CA GLY A 366 -17.76 -56.99 7.52
C GLY A 366 -16.81 -58.08 8.02
N LYS A 367 -15.51 -57.78 8.06
CA LYS A 367 -14.60 -57.84 9.23
C LYS A 367 -13.12 -57.76 8.81
N ASP A 368 -12.41 -56.86 9.50
CA ASP A 368 -11.05 -57.01 10.07
C ASP A 368 -9.86 -57.45 9.20
N ILE A 369 -8.93 -56.51 8.90
CA ILE A 369 -7.54 -56.41 9.42
C ILE A 369 -6.64 -55.55 8.51
N SER A 370 -5.74 -54.84 9.18
CA SER A 370 -4.72 -53.88 8.74
C SER A 370 -4.00 -54.11 7.41
N THR A 371 -3.70 -53.01 6.73
CA THR A 371 -2.32 -52.65 6.30
C THR A 371 -2.27 -51.16 5.96
N THR A 372 -1.21 -50.50 6.43
CA THR A 372 -0.54 -49.30 5.90
C THR A 372 -1.04 -48.77 4.56
N ASP A 373 -1.42 -47.49 4.52
CA ASP A 373 -0.69 -46.52 3.70
C ASP A 373 -1.11 -45.07 4.04
N THR A 374 -0.10 -44.30 4.40
CA THR A 374 -0.17 -42.89 4.78
C THR A 374 -0.34 -42.04 3.52
N ASN A 375 -1.58 -41.86 3.06
CA ASN A 375 -1.89 -40.84 2.06
C ASN A 375 -2.00 -39.47 2.74
N PHE A 376 -0.93 -38.69 2.63
CA PHE A 376 -0.96 -37.25 2.83
C PHE A 376 -1.98 -36.63 1.87
N LEU A 377 -3.10 -36.16 2.43
CA LEU A 377 -4.00 -35.27 1.72
C LEU A 377 -3.30 -33.92 1.53
N THR A 378 -3.01 -33.60 0.28
CA THR A 378 -2.60 -32.28 -0.18
C THR A 378 -3.69 -31.27 0.22
N ILE A 379 -3.43 -30.49 1.25
CA ILE A 379 -4.26 -29.33 1.59
C ILE A 379 -3.93 -28.26 0.55
N GLU A 380 -4.84 -28.05 -0.40
CA GLU A 380 -4.88 -26.84 -1.22
C GLU A 380 -4.91 -25.64 -0.28
N GLN A 381 -3.82 -24.86 -0.30
CA GLN A 381 -3.78 -23.55 0.31
C GLN A 381 -4.78 -22.65 -0.41
N LYS A 382 -5.96 -22.47 0.17
CA LYS A 382 -6.73 -21.26 -0.08
C LYS A 382 -5.94 -20.09 0.49
N ALA A 383 -5.23 -19.37 -0.38
CA ALA A 383 -4.63 -18.09 -0.06
C ALA A 383 -5.72 -17.16 0.50
N PRO A 384 -5.61 -16.69 1.76
CA PRO A 384 -6.43 -15.59 2.22
C PRO A 384 -5.88 -14.32 1.55
N LEU A 385 -6.66 -13.73 0.63
CA LEU A 385 -6.43 -12.37 0.16
C LEU A 385 -6.69 -11.41 1.34
N VAL A 386 -5.65 -11.12 2.11
CA VAL A 386 -5.64 -10.01 3.07
C VAL A 386 -4.93 -8.85 2.40
N GLN A 387 -5.60 -7.71 2.32
CA GLN A 387 -5.03 -6.49 1.72
C GLN A 387 -3.84 -6.01 2.54
N GLN A 388 -2.71 -5.83 1.86
CA GLN A 388 -1.45 -5.33 2.42
C GLN A 388 -1.62 -3.93 3.01
N GLY A 389 -0.92 -3.68 4.12
CA GLY A 389 -0.77 -2.37 4.75
C GLY A 389 0.00 -1.41 3.84
N GLN A 390 -0.72 -0.74 2.96
CA GLN A 390 -0.22 0.40 2.21
C GLN A 390 -0.12 1.63 3.13
N LEU A 391 0.87 2.49 2.91
CA LEU A 391 0.97 3.83 3.53
C LEU A 391 -0.33 4.66 3.34
N PHE A 392 -1.12 4.29 2.34
CA PHE A 392 -2.48 4.73 2.09
C PHE A 392 -3.28 3.49 1.72
N VAL A 393 -4.26 3.09 2.51
CA VAL A 393 -5.23 2.08 2.06
C VAL A 393 -5.99 2.68 0.89
N MET A 394 -5.52 2.42 -0.33
CA MET A 394 -6.40 2.49 -1.48
C MET A 394 -7.29 1.26 -1.34
N GLU A 395 -8.49 1.45 -0.78
CA GLU A 395 -9.63 0.66 -1.23
C GLU A 395 -9.50 0.65 -2.76
N SER A 396 -9.22 -0.53 -3.32
CA SER A 396 -9.05 -0.75 -4.74
C SER A 396 -9.93 0.22 -5.51
N VAL A 397 -9.33 1.07 -6.33
CA VAL A 397 -10.04 1.76 -7.40
C VAL A 397 -10.41 0.70 -8.44
N ASN A 398 -11.18 -0.32 -8.02
CA ASN A 398 -12.29 -0.74 -8.82
C ASN A 398 -12.99 0.56 -9.16
N LYS A 399 -13.04 0.89 -10.45
CA LYS A 399 -13.81 1.99 -10.99
C LYS A 399 -15.26 1.83 -10.52
N LYS A 400 -15.56 2.20 -9.26
CA LYS A 400 -16.88 2.09 -8.65
C LYS A 400 -17.74 2.98 -9.53
N GLN A 401 -18.59 2.38 -10.34
CA GLN A 401 -19.56 3.14 -11.11
C GLN A 401 -20.48 3.82 -10.10
N PRO A 402 -20.79 5.12 -10.29
CA PRO A 402 -21.69 5.81 -9.40
C PRO A 402 -23.06 5.12 -9.41
N ILE A 403 -23.62 4.86 -8.22
CA ILE A 403 -24.97 4.31 -8.07
C ILE A 403 -26.05 5.31 -8.52
N ALA A 404 -25.72 6.61 -8.49
CA ALA A 404 -26.57 7.67 -9.01
C ALA A 404 -25.74 8.89 -9.42
N TRP A 405 -26.24 9.63 -10.40
CA TRP A 405 -25.79 10.99 -10.68
C TRP A 405 -26.84 11.97 -10.17
N LEU A 406 -26.39 13.06 -9.55
CA LEU A 406 -27.28 14.11 -9.07
C LEU A 406 -26.93 15.44 -9.73
N ARG A 407 -27.97 16.22 -10.05
CA ARG A 407 -27.86 17.54 -10.69
C ARG A 407 -28.54 18.62 -9.87
N LEU A 408 -27.94 19.81 -9.84
CA LEU A 408 -28.54 20.97 -9.18
C LEU A 408 -29.53 21.66 -10.13
N LYS A 409 -30.78 21.87 -9.69
CA LYS A 409 -31.89 22.28 -10.59
C LYS A 409 -31.87 23.75 -11.02
N ASN A 410 -31.04 24.60 -10.40
CA ASN A 410 -31.21 26.06 -10.43
C ASN A 410 -30.02 26.85 -11.03
N LYS A 411 -29.09 26.21 -11.74
CA LYS A 411 -28.06 26.90 -12.54
C LYS A 411 -28.11 26.40 -13.98
N ASN A 412 -27.91 27.30 -14.94
CA ASN A 412 -27.76 26.99 -16.37
C ASN A 412 -26.44 26.23 -16.69
N ASP A 413 -25.88 25.51 -15.72
CA ASP A 413 -24.60 24.83 -15.84
C ASP A 413 -24.78 23.34 -15.62
N ASN A 414 -24.00 22.57 -16.36
CA ASN A 414 -23.82 21.13 -16.22
C ASN A 414 -23.18 20.78 -14.85
N ASP A 415 -23.83 21.10 -13.73
CA ASP A 415 -23.36 20.76 -12.39
C ASP A 415 -23.88 19.40 -11.97
N PHE A 416 -23.12 18.37 -12.38
CA PHE A 416 -23.37 16.97 -12.09
C PHE A 416 -22.36 16.44 -11.07
N LYS A 417 -22.87 15.76 -10.03
CA LYS A 417 -22.05 15.06 -9.05
C LYS A 417 -22.40 13.56 -9.02
N PRO A 418 -21.40 12.66 -9.08
CA PRO A 418 -21.62 11.25 -8.86
C PRO A 418 -21.90 10.97 -7.38
N ALA A 419 -22.62 9.90 -7.08
CA ALA A 419 -22.73 9.34 -5.74
C ALA A 419 -22.44 7.84 -5.82
N PHE A 420 -21.58 7.35 -4.93
CA PHE A 420 -21.08 5.98 -4.89
C PHE A 420 -21.73 5.14 -3.77
N ASN A 421 -22.43 5.79 -2.84
CA ASN A 421 -23.18 5.13 -1.76
C ASN A 421 -24.42 5.96 -1.33
N ASP A 422 -25.32 5.35 -0.56
CA ASP A 422 -26.57 5.99 -0.12
C ASP A 422 -26.35 7.19 0.80
N LYS A 423 -25.22 7.22 1.53
CA LYS A 423 -24.84 8.34 2.39
C LYS A 423 -24.52 9.58 1.54
N GLU A 424 -23.79 9.43 0.45
CA GLU A 424 -23.49 10.49 -0.51
C GLU A 424 -24.76 10.97 -1.24
N VAL A 425 -25.66 10.06 -1.64
CA VAL A 425 -26.97 10.44 -2.20
C VAL A 425 -27.75 11.32 -1.23
N SER A 426 -27.76 10.96 0.05
CA SER A 426 -28.47 11.70 1.10
C SER A 426 -27.84 13.08 1.34
N THR A 427 -26.50 13.14 1.35
CA THR A 427 -25.73 14.39 1.50
C THR A 427 -26.00 15.34 0.35
N LEU A 428 -25.89 14.87 -0.90
CA LEU A 428 -26.14 15.70 -2.09
C LEU A 428 -27.60 16.16 -2.18
N ARG A 429 -28.57 15.33 -1.75
CA ARG A 429 -29.98 15.76 -1.65
C ARG A 429 -30.18 16.87 -0.63
N SER A 430 -29.50 16.81 0.52
CA SER A 430 -29.55 17.88 1.53
C SER A 430 -29.00 19.21 1.00
N MET A 431 -28.04 19.14 0.07
CA MET A 431 -27.47 20.29 -0.65
C MET A 431 -28.32 20.75 -1.85
N GLY A 432 -29.52 20.19 -2.04
CA GLY A 432 -30.47 20.60 -3.08
C GLY A 432 -30.32 19.89 -4.44
N TYR A 433 -29.42 18.91 -4.55
CA TYR A 433 -29.29 18.11 -5.77
C TYR A 433 -30.43 17.09 -5.93
N LYS A 434 -30.81 16.80 -7.18
CA LYS A 434 -31.82 15.78 -7.52
C LYS A 434 -31.22 14.71 -8.41
N ILE A 435 -31.64 13.46 -8.22
CA ILE A 435 -31.19 12.33 -9.05
C ILE A 435 -31.54 12.60 -10.52
N ALA A 436 -30.52 12.59 -11.37
CA ALA A 436 -30.64 12.67 -12.81
C ALA A 436 -31.06 11.29 -13.35
N LYS A 437 -32.23 11.21 -13.99
CA LYS A 437 -32.76 9.96 -14.55
C LYS A 437 -32.39 9.72 -16.01
N ARG A 438 -32.04 10.78 -16.74
CA ARG A 438 -31.67 10.78 -18.16
C ARG A 438 -30.67 11.91 -18.40
N PHE A 439 -29.77 11.69 -19.35
CA PHE A 439 -28.77 12.66 -19.78
C PHE A 439 -28.95 12.97 -21.27
N SER A 440 -28.82 14.24 -21.65
CA SER A 440 -28.64 14.66 -23.03
C SER A 440 -27.26 14.23 -23.56
N LYS A 441 -27.05 14.36 -24.87
CA LYS A 441 -25.75 14.04 -25.49
C LYS A 441 -24.64 14.98 -24.97
N GLU A 442 -24.98 16.24 -24.76
CA GLU A 442 -24.11 17.27 -24.21
C GLU A 442 -23.77 16.96 -22.74
N GLU A 443 -24.77 16.56 -21.94
CA GLU A 443 -24.59 16.18 -20.53
C GLU A 443 -23.70 14.93 -20.40
N LYS A 444 -23.91 13.90 -21.25
CA LYS A 444 -23.01 12.72 -21.30
C LYS A 444 -21.58 13.11 -21.68
N SER A 445 -21.42 13.94 -22.71
CA SER A 445 -20.11 14.41 -23.17
C SER A 445 -19.39 15.21 -22.08
N TYR A 446 -20.14 16.04 -21.35
CA TYR A 446 -19.61 16.78 -20.21
C TYR A 446 -19.11 15.84 -19.12
N ILE A 447 -19.90 14.86 -18.69
CA ILE A 447 -19.48 13.92 -17.63
C ILE A 447 -18.23 13.12 -18.06
N ILE A 448 -18.21 12.64 -19.32
CA ILE A 448 -17.04 11.96 -19.89
C ILE A 448 -15.81 12.89 -19.90
N SER A 449 -15.99 14.17 -20.25
CA SER A 449 -14.90 15.15 -20.22
C SER A 449 -14.28 15.35 -18.83
N GLN A 450 -15.07 15.12 -17.77
CA GLN A 450 -14.60 15.16 -16.38
C GLN A 450 -13.88 13.87 -15.95
N GLY A 451 -13.70 12.89 -16.84
CA GLY A 451 -13.03 11.61 -16.56
C GLY A 451 -13.95 10.54 -15.93
N TYR A 452 -15.27 10.71 -16.03
CA TYR A 452 -16.24 9.75 -15.49
C TYR A 452 -16.95 8.95 -16.60
N GLU A 453 -17.23 7.68 -16.32
CA GLU A 453 -18.01 6.82 -17.22
C GLU A 453 -19.52 7.02 -16.95
N VAL A 454 -20.33 7.03 -18.02
CA VAL A 454 -21.80 7.15 -17.95
C VAL A 454 -22.43 6.04 -18.79
N SER A 455 -23.30 5.25 -18.17
CA SER A 455 -24.08 4.19 -18.82
C SER A 455 -25.21 4.72 -19.72
#